data_AF-S3MFI2-F1
#
_entry.id   AF-S3MFI2-F1
#
_cell.length_a   1.000
_cell.length_b   1.000
_cell.length_c   1.000
_cell.angle_alpha   90.00
_cell.angle_beta   90.00
_cell.angle_gamma   90.00
#
_symmetry.space_group_name_H-M   'P 1'
#
loop_
_entity.id
_entity.type
_entity.pdbx_description
1 polymer ?
#
loop_
_entity_poly.entity_id
_entity_poly.type
_entity_poly.pdbx_seq_one_letter_code
_entity_poly.pdbx_strand_id
1 'polypeptide(L)'
;MVMPVLTKRKTAALVAALFWCVLPFMLCADPSAAGESDGDAAEWNADATQDAAFIEADDDLLIAAEKYAGAPVADMAGILSRSEISGIAARLTDFSESVKTDAAVVLVPDTGIRTAEEYADDFFDYGGYGTGEDRDGILLLIVTGGESGGRREVYISTSGPRTIRTVTDSRVEDLLDALIDGGLAAGNSPAGIDAYIDELHAIIKSPEEAAAAKLKSSLLFALGTGVFVFLVSFLVLCKRYKIAGTKPYYNRAEQTTVHFDSTHDPLISTNTVSTVRPKNNNSGGSSGSSTHTSSSGRTHGGGGRSF
;
A
#
# COMPACT_ATOMS: atom_id res chain seq x y z
N MET A 1 -22.52 40.70 -32.06
CA MET A 1 -22.06 41.80 -31.18
C MET A 1 -23.02 41.94 -30.01
N VAL A 2 -22.61 41.38 -28.87
CA VAL A 2 -22.79 41.90 -27.50
C VAL A 2 -24.21 41.88 -26.89
N MET A 3 -24.42 40.87 -26.03
CA MET A 3 -25.31 40.93 -24.87
C MET A 3 -24.53 41.50 -23.68
N PRO A 4 -25.13 42.32 -22.78
CA PRO A 4 -24.51 42.70 -21.54
C PRO A 4 -24.80 41.68 -20.41
N VAL A 5 -23.75 41.41 -19.66
CA VAL A 5 -23.66 40.72 -18.37
C VAL A 5 -24.01 41.71 -17.24
N LEU A 6 -24.66 41.26 -16.16
CA LEU A 6 -24.40 41.69 -14.76
C LEU A 6 -25.27 40.85 -13.80
N THR A 7 -24.70 39.77 -13.24
CA THR A 7 -24.24 39.60 -11.84
C THR A 7 -25.34 39.63 -10.75
N LYS A 8 -25.56 38.46 -10.12
CA LYS A 8 -26.27 38.33 -8.84
C LYS A 8 -25.28 37.99 -7.72
N ARG A 9 -25.29 38.80 -6.67
CA ARG A 9 -24.51 38.66 -5.43
C ARG A 9 -25.24 37.76 -4.43
N LYS A 10 -24.42 36.90 -3.82
CA LYS A 10 -24.44 36.25 -2.49
C LYS A 10 -25.62 36.57 -1.55
N THR A 11 -26.30 35.51 -1.11
CA THR A 11 -27.15 35.48 0.09
C THR A 11 -26.34 34.95 1.28
N ALA A 12 -26.22 35.75 2.33
CA ALA A 12 -25.85 35.31 3.67
C ALA A 12 -27.09 35.49 4.56
N ALA A 13 -27.51 34.43 5.25
CA ALA A 13 -28.54 34.49 6.28
C ALA A 13 -28.03 33.78 7.53
N LEU A 14 -27.81 34.59 8.55
CA LEU A 14 -27.39 34.30 9.90
C LEU A 14 -28.66 34.03 10.73
N VAL A 15 -28.74 32.90 11.44
CA VAL A 15 -29.80 32.65 12.43
C VAL A 15 -29.15 32.40 13.78
N ALA A 16 -29.62 33.21 14.73
CA ALA A 16 -29.18 33.31 16.11
C ALA A 16 -29.91 32.31 17.02
N ALA A 17 -29.14 31.87 18.04
CA ALA A 17 -29.48 31.52 19.42
C ALA A 17 -30.96 31.41 19.87
N LEU A 18 -31.27 30.37 20.67
CA LEU A 18 -32.10 30.51 21.87
C LEU A 18 -32.01 29.29 22.83
N PHE A 19 -31.71 29.59 24.11
CA PHE A 19 -32.18 28.98 25.37
C PHE A 19 -31.77 27.54 25.75
N TRP A 20 -30.93 27.27 26.77
CA TRP A 20 -30.98 27.54 28.23
C TRP A 20 -31.83 26.52 29.03
N CYS A 21 -31.19 25.94 30.06
CA CYS A 21 -31.75 25.35 31.28
C CYS A 21 -32.41 23.95 31.24
N VAL A 22 -31.66 22.92 31.66
CA VAL A 22 -32.10 21.98 32.71
C VAL A 22 -30.90 21.65 33.62
N LEU A 23 -31.14 21.73 34.93
CA LEU A 23 -30.22 21.70 36.07
C LEU A 23 -29.49 20.36 36.35
N PRO A 24 -28.40 20.42 37.14
CA PRO A 24 -27.94 19.36 38.03
C PRO A 24 -28.55 19.51 39.45
N PHE A 25 -29.04 18.44 40.09
CA PHE A 25 -29.27 18.36 41.55
C PHE A 25 -29.40 16.88 41.96
N MET A 26 -28.43 16.30 42.67
CA MET A 26 -28.36 16.20 44.15
C MET A 26 -29.30 15.13 44.73
N LEU A 27 -28.75 14.04 45.30
CA LEU A 27 -28.94 13.69 46.72
C LEU A 27 -28.13 12.45 47.16
N CYS A 28 -27.58 12.57 48.38
CA CYS A 28 -26.88 11.59 49.20
C CYS A 28 -27.70 10.36 49.61
N ALA A 29 -27.00 9.26 49.93
CA ALA A 29 -27.26 8.41 51.10
C ALA A 29 -26.02 7.53 51.43
N ASP A 30 -25.37 7.83 52.56
CA ASP A 30 -24.51 6.92 53.37
C ASP A 30 -25.41 6.16 54.40
N PRO A 31 -24.93 5.33 55.34
CA PRO A 31 -23.75 4.43 55.45
C PRO A 31 -24.13 3.00 55.95
N SER A 32 -23.24 1.99 55.89
CA SER A 32 -23.15 0.97 56.98
C SER A 32 -22.04 -0.08 56.80
N ALA A 33 -21.34 -0.33 57.92
CA ALA A 33 -20.63 -1.54 58.37
C ALA A 33 -19.33 -1.92 57.61
N ALA A 34 -18.12 -1.67 58.16
CA ALA A 34 -17.50 -2.28 59.35
C ALA A 34 -17.29 -3.80 59.23
N GLY A 35 -16.02 -4.20 59.15
CA GLY A 35 -15.56 -5.58 59.12
C GLY A 35 -14.05 -5.63 58.89
N GLU A 36 -13.31 -5.38 59.96
CA GLU A 36 -11.85 -5.51 60.07
C GLU A 36 -11.52 -6.97 60.45
N SER A 37 -10.56 -7.60 59.79
CA SER A 37 -9.82 -8.75 60.34
C SER A 37 -8.43 -8.84 59.72
N ASP A 38 -7.45 -8.69 60.59
CA ASP A 38 -6.01 -8.88 60.38
C ASP A 38 -5.60 -10.33 60.08
N GLY A 39 -4.37 -10.46 59.53
CA GLY A 39 -3.59 -11.69 59.43
C GLY A 39 -3.71 -12.36 58.05
N ASP A 40 -2.67 -12.73 57.31
CA ASP A 40 -1.41 -13.32 57.75
C ASP A 40 -0.30 -13.07 56.73
N ALA A 41 0.90 -12.83 57.25
CA ALA A 41 2.13 -12.80 56.47
C ALA A 41 2.44 -14.20 55.91
N ALA A 42 2.39 -14.32 54.58
CA ALA A 42 3.03 -15.41 53.85
C ALA A 42 4.24 -14.84 53.10
N GLU A 43 5.37 -14.96 53.77
CA GLU A 43 6.72 -14.89 53.26
C GLU A 43 6.84 -15.72 51.97
N TRP A 44 7.03 -15.08 50.81
CA TRP A 44 7.44 -15.73 49.58
C TRP A 44 8.73 -15.10 49.06
N ASN A 45 9.68 -15.99 48.80
CA ASN A 45 11.07 -15.73 48.45
C ASN A 45 11.24 -14.72 47.32
N ALA A 46 12.14 -13.77 47.56
CA ALA A 46 12.78 -12.96 46.53
C ALA A 46 13.76 -13.84 45.74
N ASP A 47 13.29 -14.43 44.64
CA ASP A 47 14.12 -14.93 43.53
C ASP A 47 13.28 -14.94 42.24
N ALA A 48 12.85 -13.76 41.80
CA ALA A 48 12.09 -13.58 40.55
C ALA A 48 12.46 -12.28 39.81
N THR A 49 13.62 -11.70 40.14
CA THR A 49 14.07 -10.41 39.56
C THR A 49 14.83 -10.56 38.25
N GLN A 50 14.90 -11.77 37.68
CA GLN A 50 15.55 -12.00 36.38
C GLN A 50 14.57 -12.41 35.28
N ASP A 51 13.39 -12.94 35.64
CA ASP A 51 12.32 -13.29 34.68
C ASP A 51 11.38 -12.12 34.39
N ALA A 52 11.23 -11.15 35.30
CA ALA A 52 10.38 -9.96 35.08
C ALA A 52 10.92 -9.01 33.99
N ALA A 53 12.25 -8.89 33.87
CA ALA A 53 12.88 -8.05 32.84
C ALA A 53 12.72 -8.63 31.42
N PHE A 54 12.42 -9.93 31.29
CA PHE A 54 12.20 -10.58 30.00
C PHE A 54 10.75 -10.46 29.52
N ILE A 55 9.81 -10.14 30.43
CA ILE A 55 8.39 -9.96 30.12
C ILE A 55 8.07 -8.50 29.74
N GLU A 56 8.79 -7.50 30.28
CA GLU A 56 8.48 -6.07 30.00
C GLU A 56 8.85 -5.61 28.57
N ALA A 57 9.88 -6.17 27.95
CA ALA A 57 10.35 -5.69 26.63
C ALA A 57 9.43 -6.08 25.45
N ASP A 58 8.58 -7.10 25.61
CA ASP A 58 7.67 -7.56 24.55
C ASP A 58 6.37 -6.74 24.51
N ASP A 59 5.89 -6.30 25.67
CA ASP A 59 4.70 -5.45 25.80
C ASP A 59 4.95 -4.03 25.24
N ASP A 60 6.15 -3.47 25.40
CA ASP A 60 6.45 -2.11 24.96
C ASP A 60 6.31 -1.92 23.44
N LEU A 61 6.77 -2.89 22.64
CA LEU A 61 6.60 -2.85 21.18
C LEU A 61 5.12 -2.96 20.80
N LEU A 62 4.37 -3.87 21.42
CA LEU A 62 2.97 -4.10 21.09
C LEU A 62 2.11 -2.89 21.45
N ILE A 63 2.33 -2.31 22.64
CA ILE A 63 1.66 -1.08 23.09
C ILE A 63 2.00 0.08 22.14
N ALA A 64 3.26 0.22 21.73
CA ALA A 64 3.65 1.25 20.78
C ALA A 64 3.00 1.03 19.40
N ALA A 65 3.02 -0.19 18.89
CA ALA A 65 2.41 -0.54 17.61
C ALA A 65 0.90 -0.26 17.61
N GLU A 66 0.19 -0.59 18.69
CA GLU A 66 -1.24 -0.30 18.84
C GLU A 66 -1.50 1.22 18.95
N LYS A 67 -0.69 1.94 19.73
CA LYS A 67 -0.80 3.39 19.88
C LYS A 67 -0.63 4.15 18.57
N TYR A 68 0.28 3.70 17.71
CA TYR A 68 0.57 4.30 16.41
C TYR A 68 -0.05 3.53 15.25
N ALA A 69 -1.06 2.68 15.50
CA ALA A 69 -1.62 1.82 14.47
C ALA A 69 -2.07 2.60 13.24
N GLY A 70 -1.53 2.25 12.07
CA GLY A 70 -1.79 2.89 10.78
C GLY A 70 -1.35 4.36 10.68
N ALA A 71 -0.55 4.88 11.62
CA ALA A 71 -0.04 6.25 11.56
C ALA A 71 1.15 6.33 10.59
N PRO A 72 1.16 7.24 9.59
CA PRO A 72 2.28 7.34 8.65
C PRO A 72 3.62 7.69 9.32
N VAL A 73 3.59 8.31 10.50
CA VAL A 73 4.79 8.67 11.27
C VAL A 73 4.59 8.32 12.73
N ALA A 74 5.49 7.50 13.28
CA ALA A 74 5.57 7.14 14.68
C ALA A 74 6.90 7.60 15.26
N ASP A 75 6.95 8.81 15.83
CA ASP A 75 8.13 9.33 16.51
C ASP A 75 8.08 9.02 18.01
N MET A 76 8.75 7.94 18.40
CA MET A 76 8.95 7.56 19.80
C MET A 76 10.28 8.06 20.37
N ALA A 77 11.22 8.41 19.49
CA ALA A 77 12.47 9.07 19.87
C ALA A 77 12.24 10.53 20.30
N GLY A 78 11.13 11.15 19.89
CA GLY A 78 10.76 12.52 20.26
C GLY A 78 11.68 13.57 19.63
N ILE A 79 12.30 13.24 18.50
CA ILE A 79 13.29 14.10 17.83
C ILE A 79 12.67 14.98 16.74
N LEU A 80 11.46 14.67 16.29
CA LEU A 80 10.75 15.45 15.27
C LEU A 80 9.80 16.44 15.94
N SER A 81 9.78 17.67 15.41
CA SER A 81 8.77 18.65 15.77
C SER A 81 7.41 18.29 15.18
N ARG A 82 6.34 18.85 15.76
CA ARG A 82 4.97 18.63 15.26
C ARG A 82 4.78 19.03 13.79
N SER A 83 5.46 20.08 13.35
CA SER A 83 5.42 20.52 11.95
C SER A 83 6.11 19.53 11.02
N GLU A 84 7.23 18.94 11.45
CA GLU A 84 7.96 17.94 10.66
C GLU A 84 7.15 16.64 10.57
N ILE A 85 6.60 16.16 11.68
CA ILE A 85 5.70 15.00 11.69
C ILE A 85 4.53 15.21 10.72
N SER A 86 3.86 16.36 10.79
CA SER A 86 2.73 16.66 9.91
C SER A 86 3.15 16.77 8.45
N GLY A 87 4.32 17.33 8.15
CA GLY A 87 4.83 17.45 6.79
C GLY A 87 5.16 16.10 6.19
N ILE A 88 5.92 15.27 6.91
CA ILE A 88 6.31 13.92 6.50
C ILE A 88 5.06 13.05 6.35
N ALA A 89 4.13 13.08 7.31
CA ALA A 89 2.90 12.28 7.25
C ALA A 89 2.04 12.64 6.03
N ALA A 90 1.93 13.92 5.67
CA ALA A 90 1.22 14.34 4.47
C ALA A 90 1.85 13.76 3.20
N ARG A 91 3.18 13.82 3.08
CA ARG A 91 3.91 13.26 1.94
C ARG A 91 3.75 11.75 1.82
N LEU A 92 3.85 11.02 2.93
CA LEU A 92 3.64 9.58 2.97
C LEU A 92 2.19 9.20 2.61
N THR A 93 1.21 9.97 3.09
CA THR A 93 -0.20 9.77 2.73
C THR A 93 -0.43 9.99 1.24
N ASP A 94 0.11 11.07 0.67
CA ASP A 94 0.03 11.36 -0.78
C ASP A 94 0.66 10.23 -1.61
N PHE A 95 1.81 9.70 -1.16
CA PHE A 95 2.43 8.51 -1.74
C PHE A 95 1.50 7.30 -1.68
N SER A 96 0.97 6.99 -0.50
CA SER A 96 0.13 5.81 -0.31
C SER A 96 -1.17 5.85 -1.10
N GLU A 97 -1.78 7.01 -1.22
CA GLU A 97 -2.98 7.19 -2.02
C GLU A 97 -2.73 7.01 -3.52
N SER A 98 -1.60 7.51 -4.02
CA SER A 98 -1.24 7.47 -5.44
C SER A 98 -0.82 6.07 -5.91
N VAL A 99 -0.08 5.33 -5.09
CA VAL A 99 0.50 4.03 -5.45
C VAL A 99 -0.32 2.85 -4.92
N LYS A 100 -1.27 3.08 -4.00
CA LYS A 100 -1.99 2.04 -3.24
C LYS A 100 -1.08 1.15 -2.40
N THR A 101 0.08 1.65 -1.98
CA THR A 101 1.03 0.99 -1.08
C THR A 101 1.13 1.80 0.19
N ASP A 102 0.90 1.19 1.34
CA ASP A 102 1.06 1.91 2.61
C ASP A 102 2.53 2.27 2.87
N ALA A 103 2.80 3.44 3.44
CA ALA A 103 4.15 3.89 3.72
C ALA A 103 4.21 4.56 5.09
N ALA A 104 5.10 4.06 5.94
CA ALA A 104 5.24 4.55 7.31
C ALA A 104 6.71 4.74 7.70
N VAL A 105 6.95 5.70 8.60
CA VAL A 105 8.27 5.96 9.19
C VAL A 105 8.16 5.86 10.70
N VAL A 106 9.05 5.08 11.31
CA VAL A 106 9.09 4.81 12.75
C VAL A 106 10.45 5.22 13.28
N LEU A 107 10.48 6.08 14.29
CA LEU A 107 11.70 6.52 14.95
C LEU A 107 11.69 6.05 16.39
N VAL A 108 12.70 5.29 16.78
CA VAL A 108 12.83 4.72 18.12
C VAL A 108 14.20 5.06 18.73
N PRO A 109 14.29 5.19 20.07
CA PRO A 109 15.58 5.34 20.74
C PRO A 109 16.43 4.07 20.60
N ASP A 110 15.82 2.89 20.80
CA ASP A 110 16.47 1.58 20.72
C ASP A 110 15.44 0.49 20.36
N THR A 111 15.93 -0.73 20.12
CA THR A 111 15.12 -1.91 19.76
C THR A 111 15.08 -2.95 20.89
N GLY A 112 15.52 -2.60 22.10
CA GLY A 112 15.72 -3.54 23.20
C GLY A 112 16.64 -4.70 22.80
N ILE A 113 16.15 -5.93 23.03
CA ILE A 113 16.87 -7.17 22.70
C ILE A 113 16.68 -7.61 21.24
N ARG A 114 15.76 -6.98 20.50
CA ARG A 114 15.41 -7.35 19.14
C ARG A 114 16.39 -6.76 18.15
N THR A 115 16.55 -7.43 17.02
CA THR A 115 17.17 -6.82 15.84
C THR A 115 16.28 -5.72 15.26
N ALA A 116 16.83 -4.81 14.45
CA ALA A 116 16.01 -3.80 13.79
C ALA A 116 15.05 -4.42 12.76
N GLU A 117 15.44 -5.55 12.16
CA GLU A 117 14.58 -6.36 11.30
C GLU A 117 13.34 -6.84 12.05
N GLU A 118 13.53 -7.59 13.14
CA GLU A 118 12.43 -8.12 13.95
C GLU A 118 11.54 -7.00 14.48
N TYR A 119 12.13 -5.89 14.96
CA TYR A 119 11.38 -4.74 15.42
C TYR A 119 10.53 -4.13 14.30
N ALA A 120 11.11 -3.90 13.12
CA ALA A 120 10.40 -3.29 11.99
C ALA A 120 9.26 -4.17 11.48
N ASP A 121 9.49 -5.48 11.37
CA ASP A 121 8.49 -6.45 10.93
C ASP A 121 7.34 -6.58 11.93
N ASP A 122 7.65 -6.72 13.22
CA ASP A 122 6.65 -6.84 14.27
C ASP A 122 5.84 -5.55 14.37
N PHE A 123 6.49 -4.38 14.30
CA PHE A 123 5.79 -3.10 14.32
C PHE A 123 4.89 -2.90 13.10
N PHE A 124 5.34 -3.34 11.91
CA PHE A 124 4.52 -3.36 10.70
C PHE A 124 3.27 -4.23 10.91
N ASP A 125 3.47 -5.44 11.43
CA ASP A 125 2.43 -6.45 11.52
C ASP A 125 1.38 -6.12 12.57
N TYR A 126 1.82 -5.80 13.79
CA TYR A 126 0.96 -5.47 14.92
C TYR A 126 0.38 -4.06 14.83
N GLY A 127 1.09 -3.12 14.19
CA GLY A 127 0.59 -1.77 13.93
C GLY A 127 -0.44 -1.71 12.79
N GLY A 128 -0.74 -2.84 12.16
CA GLY A 128 -1.80 -2.93 11.16
C GLY A 128 -1.48 -2.26 9.83
N TYR A 129 -0.19 -2.10 9.51
CA TYR A 129 0.26 -1.45 8.29
C TYR A 129 0.03 -2.31 7.04
N GLY A 130 0.00 -1.64 5.90
CA GLY A 130 -0.19 -2.25 4.59
C GLY A 130 -1.60 -2.09 4.03
N THR A 131 -1.69 -2.02 2.70
CA THR A 131 -2.97 -1.86 1.98
C THR A 131 -3.40 -3.15 1.29
N GLY A 132 -4.71 -3.44 1.34
CA GLY A 132 -5.31 -4.58 0.66
C GLY A 132 -5.13 -5.91 1.39
N GLU A 133 -5.61 -7.00 0.78
CA GLU A 133 -5.57 -8.34 1.39
C GLU A 133 -4.14 -8.84 1.63
N ASP A 134 -3.23 -8.51 0.70
CA ASP A 134 -1.83 -8.89 0.79
C ASP A 134 -0.99 -7.97 1.71
N ARG A 135 -1.59 -6.89 2.23
CA ARG A 135 -0.93 -5.82 3.01
C ARG A 135 0.30 -5.24 2.31
N ASP A 136 0.12 -4.77 1.08
CA ASP A 136 1.20 -4.08 0.36
C ASP A 136 1.61 -2.81 1.12
N GLY A 137 2.85 -2.79 1.62
CA GLY A 137 3.37 -1.66 2.39
C GLY A 137 4.89 -1.66 2.53
N ILE A 138 5.42 -0.50 2.89
CA ILE A 138 6.83 -0.28 3.21
C ILE A 138 6.94 0.52 4.51
N LEU A 139 7.82 0.09 5.42
CA LEU A 139 8.06 0.76 6.69
C LEU A 139 9.54 1.00 6.87
N LEU A 140 9.89 2.26 7.11
CA LEU A 140 11.24 2.68 7.45
C LEU A 140 11.35 2.80 8.98
N LEU A 141 12.22 1.99 9.58
CA LEU A 141 12.63 2.09 10.97
C LEU A 141 13.95 2.86 11.06
N ILE A 142 14.01 3.85 11.95
CA ILE A 142 15.22 4.60 12.30
C ILE A 142 15.47 4.42 13.80
N VAL A 143 16.52 3.68 14.13
CA VAL A 143 17.04 3.53 15.50
C VAL A 143 18.05 4.64 15.74
N THR A 144 17.71 5.56 16.64
CA THR A 144 18.45 6.81 16.86
C THR A 144 19.61 6.67 17.85
N GLY A 145 19.63 5.60 18.65
CA GLY A 145 20.58 5.36 19.73
C GLY A 145 20.20 6.04 21.05
N GLY A 146 19.11 6.82 21.08
CA GLY A 146 18.65 7.55 22.25
C GLY A 146 19.67 8.54 22.82
N GLU A 147 19.44 9.02 24.04
CA GLU A 147 20.36 9.95 24.72
C GLU A 147 21.69 9.29 25.12
N SER A 148 21.69 7.96 25.26
CA SER A 148 22.85 7.16 25.67
C SER A 148 23.86 6.90 24.55
N GLY A 149 23.58 7.33 23.31
CA GLY A 149 24.48 7.11 22.17
C GLY A 149 24.62 5.64 21.79
N GLY A 150 23.53 4.88 21.94
CA GLY A 150 23.43 3.47 21.57
C GLY A 150 23.54 3.22 20.07
N ARG A 151 23.23 1.99 19.67
CA ARG A 151 23.32 1.55 18.28
C ARG A 151 22.43 2.41 17.36
N ARG A 152 23.02 2.95 16.30
CA ARG A 152 22.32 3.69 15.24
C ARG A 152 22.20 2.79 14.01
N GLU A 153 20.98 2.47 13.65
CA GLU A 153 20.68 1.57 12.54
C GLU A 153 19.39 2.00 11.86
N VAL A 154 19.33 1.80 10.56
CA VAL A 154 18.12 1.93 9.76
C VAL A 154 17.74 0.59 9.19
N TYR A 155 16.45 0.30 9.14
CA TYR A 155 15.93 -0.91 8.52
C TYR A 155 14.65 -0.58 7.75
N ILE A 156 14.52 -1.11 6.55
CA ILE A 156 13.31 -1.01 5.73
C ILE A 156 12.65 -2.39 5.73
N SER A 157 11.43 -2.49 6.25
CA SER A 157 10.58 -3.67 6.09
C SER A 157 9.62 -3.46 4.92
N THR A 158 9.49 -4.46 4.06
CA THR A 158 8.51 -4.47 2.95
C THR A 158 7.58 -5.65 3.09
N SER A 159 6.28 -5.42 2.91
CA SER A 159 5.27 -6.47 2.93
C SER A 159 4.38 -6.39 1.68
N GLY A 160 3.80 -7.52 1.32
CA GLY A 160 2.96 -7.69 0.15
C GLY A 160 3.76 -7.96 -1.15
N PRO A 161 3.24 -8.82 -2.02
CA PRO A 161 3.98 -9.32 -3.18
C PRO A 161 4.25 -8.22 -4.21
N ARG A 162 3.46 -7.15 -4.26
CA ARG A 162 3.69 -6.05 -5.21
C ARG A 162 4.79 -5.14 -4.70
N THR A 163 4.77 -4.77 -3.42
CA THR A 163 5.82 -3.94 -2.84
C THR A 163 7.15 -4.66 -2.85
N ILE A 164 7.20 -5.90 -2.35
CA ILE A 164 8.43 -6.72 -2.33
C ILE A 164 9.01 -6.80 -3.74
N ARG A 165 8.23 -7.12 -4.78
CA ARG A 165 8.76 -7.21 -6.17
C ARG A 165 9.21 -5.88 -6.76
N THR A 166 8.67 -4.76 -6.29
CA THR A 166 8.99 -3.42 -6.81
C THR A 166 10.21 -2.85 -6.11
N VAL A 167 10.32 -3.03 -4.80
CA VAL A 167 11.42 -2.57 -3.96
C VAL A 167 12.38 -3.73 -3.79
N THR A 168 13.23 -3.94 -4.80
CA THR A 168 14.26 -4.99 -4.78
C THR A 168 15.39 -4.66 -3.82
N ASP A 169 16.22 -5.64 -3.45
CA ASP A 169 17.36 -5.44 -2.54
C ASP A 169 18.26 -4.27 -2.98
N SER A 170 18.54 -4.14 -4.28
CA SER A 170 19.30 -2.99 -4.82
C SER A 170 18.60 -1.66 -4.59
N ARG A 171 17.27 -1.62 -4.72
CA ARG A 171 16.46 -0.41 -4.50
C ARG A 171 16.33 -0.09 -3.01
N VAL A 172 16.37 -1.11 -2.14
CA VAL A 172 16.49 -0.90 -0.69
C VAL A 172 17.81 -0.18 -0.39
N GLU A 173 18.93 -0.62 -0.98
CA GLU A 173 20.21 0.10 -0.81
C GLU A 173 20.14 1.54 -1.34
N ASP A 174 19.55 1.78 -2.51
CA ASP A 174 19.36 3.14 -3.06
C ASP A 174 18.53 4.03 -2.09
N LEU A 175 17.48 3.48 -1.48
CA LEU A 175 16.67 4.17 -0.47
C LEU A 175 17.47 4.48 0.81
N LEU A 176 18.30 3.53 1.26
CA LEU A 176 19.15 3.70 2.45
C LEU A 176 20.26 4.71 2.18
N ASP A 177 20.84 4.73 0.97
CA ASP A 177 21.80 5.75 0.52
C ASP A 177 21.15 7.14 0.55
N ALA A 178 19.98 7.30 -0.09
CA ALA A 178 19.25 8.56 -0.10
C ALA A 178 18.91 9.07 1.30
N LEU A 179 18.49 8.17 2.20
CA LEU A 179 18.20 8.48 3.60
C LEU A 179 19.44 8.97 4.36
N ILE A 180 20.54 8.23 4.27
CA ILE A 180 21.76 8.46 5.05
C ILE A 180 22.48 9.71 4.55
N ASP A 181 22.70 9.81 3.25
CA ASP A 181 23.38 10.93 2.60
C ASP A 181 22.51 12.19 2.55
N GLY A 182 21.19 12.03 2.56
CA GLY A 182 20.21 13.12 2.58
C GLY A 182 20.15 13.93 3.87
N GLY A 183 20.80 13.46 4.94
CA GLY A 183 20.96 14.24 6.17
C GLY A 183 20.99 13.43 7.45
N LEU A 184 20.59 12.16 7.42
CA LEU A 184 20.50 11.32 8.62
C LEU A 184 21.89 11.09 9.26
N ALA A 185 22.95 10.93 8.45
CA ALA A 185 24.32 10.81 8.94
C ALA A 185 24.77 12.06 9.74
N ALA A 186 24.30 13.24 9.33
CA ALA A 186 24.59 14.52 9.99
C ALA A 186 23.67 14.81 11.19
N GLY A 187 22.79 13.87 11.57
CA GLY A 187 21.80 14.04 12.63
C GLY A 187 20.55 14.83 12.21
N ASN A 188 20.38 15.12 10.92
CA ASN A 188 19.19 15.76 10.38
C ASN A 188 18.22 14.70 9.85
N SER A 189 17.50 14.07 10.78
CA SER A 189 16.50 13.04 10.46
C SER A 189 15.37 13.53 9.53
N PRO A 190 14.80 14.74 9.69
CA PRO A 190 13.78 15.25 8.77
C PRO A 190 14.27 15.31 7.32
N ALA A 191 15.46 15.86 7.07
CA ALA A 191 16.02 15.96 5.72
C ALA A 191 16.32 14.59 5.10
N GLY A 192 16.84 13.65 5.90
CA GLY A 192 17.04 12.27 5.47
C GLY A 192 15.74 11.59 5.09
N ILE A 193 14.69 11.71 5.91
CA ILE A 193 13.37 11.14 5.63
C ILE A 193 12.78 11.76 4.35
N ASP A 194 12.95 13.07 4.17
CA ASP A 194 12.46 13.76 2.98
C ASP A 194 13.14 13.23 1.70
N ALA A 195 14.46 12.99 1.73
CA ALA A 195 15.22 12.41 0.63
C ALA A 195 14.83 10.95 0.35
N TYR A 196 14.59 10.16 1.41
CA TYR A 196 14.05 8.81 1.30
C TYR A 196 12.70 8.78 0.57
N ILE A 197 11.77 9.68 0.91
CA ILE A 197 10.45 9.74 0.28
C ILE A 197 10.58 10.14 -1.20
N ASP A 198 11.49 11.06 -1.54
CA ASP A 198 11.77 11.44 -2.94
C ASP A 198 12.27 10.26 -3.77
N GLU A 199 13.23 9.50 -3.23
CA GLU A 199 13.77 8.32 -3.92
C GLU A 199 12.72 7.20 -4.02
N LEU A 200 11.91 7.00 -2.98
CA LEU A 200 10.81 6.04 -3.00
C LEU A 200 9.79 6.37 -4.11
N HIS A 201 9.43 7.65 -4.26
CA HIS A 201 8.61 8.09 -5.39
C HIS A 201 9.29 7.83 -6.74
N ALA A 202 10.59 8.09 -6.87
CA ALA A 202 11.34 7.85 -8.11
C ALA A 202 11.36 6.36 -8.50
N ILE A 203 11.61 5.48 -7.53
CA ILE A 203 11.69 4.03 -7.71
C ILE A 203 10.35 3.45 -8.20
N ILE A 204 9.23 3.96 -7.70
CA ILE A 204 7.89 3.46 -8.07
C ILE A 204 7.35 4.14 -9.33
N LYS A 205 7.66 5.41 -9.56
CA LYS A 205 7.23 6.11 -10.77
C LYS A 205 8.01 5.66 -12.01
N SER A 206 9.27 5.24 -11.85
CA SER A 206 10.10 4.76 -12.96
C SER A 206 9.51 3.56 -13.75
N PRO A 207 8.93 2.50 -13.12
CA PRO A 207 8.24 1.45 -13.86
C PRO A 207 6.90 1.92 -14.45
N GLU A 208 6.18 2.84 -13.82
CA GLU A 208 4.90 3.34 -14.31
C GLU A 208 5.08 4.20 -15.58
N GLU A 209 6.06 5.11 -15.61
CA GLU A 209 6.36 5.90 -16.80
C GLU A 209 6.90 5.02 -17.95
N ALA A 210 7.71 4.01 -17.63
CA ALA A 210 8.18 3.03 -18.61
C ALA A 210 7.04 2.16 -19.16
N ALA A 211 6.09 1.74 -18.30
CA ALA A 211 4.91 0.99 -18.71
C ALA A 211 3.95 1.85 -19.53
N ALA A 212 3.71 3.10 -19.13
CA ALA A 212 2.88 4.06 -19.85
C ALA A 212 3.46 4.40 -21.24
N ALA A 213 4.78 4.57 -21.35
CA ALA A 213 5.44 4.76 -22.64
C ALA A 213 5.31 3.54 -23.56
N LYS A 214 5.44 2.33 -23.01
CA LYS A 214 5.29 1.07 -23.75
C LYS A 214 3.85 0.80 -24.20
N LEU A 215 2.87 1.19 -23.39
CA LEU A 215 1.45 1.10 -23.75
C LEU A 215 1.06 2.15 -24.80
N LYS A 216 1.57 3.38 -24.70
CA LYS A 216 1.33 4.43 -25.71
C LYS A 216 1.85 4.04 -27.09
N SER A 217 3.05 3.47 -27.19
CA SER A 217 3.61 3.04 -28.49
C SER A 217 2.84 1.85 -29.09
N SER A 218 2.43 0.89 -28.26
CA SER A 218 1.65 -0.27 -28.71
C SER A 218 0.21 0.09 -29.12
N LEU A 219 -0.46 0.99 -28.36
CA LEU A 219 -1.82 1.42 -28.67
C LEU A 219 -1.87 2.26 -29.95
N LEU A 220 -0.88 3.12 -30.20
CA LEU A 220 -0.78 3.87 -31.45
C LEU A 220 -0.55 2.95 -32.66
N PHE A 221 0.23 1.88 -32.51
CA PHE A 221 0.43 0.89 -33.57
C PHE A 221 -0.82 0.02 -33.82
N ALA A 222 -1.51 -0.40 -32.76
CA ALA A 222 -2.74 -1.19 -32.86
C ALA A 222 -3.90 -0.38 -33.47
N LEU A 223 -4.08 0.87 -33.04
CA LEU A 223 -5.10 1.76 -33.60
C LEU A 223 -4.77 2.13 -35.05
N GLY A 224 -3.50 2.40 -35.37
CA GLY A 224 -3.06 2.72 -36.72
C GLY A 224 -3.26 1.57 -37.71
N THR A 225 -2.91 0.35 -37.33
CA THR A 225 -3.07 -0.84 -38.19
C THR A 225 -4.54 -1.20 -38.41
N GLY A 226 -5.39 -1.10 -37.38
CA GLY A 226 -6.84 -1.34 -37.51
C GLY A 226 -7.52 -0.37 -38.48
N VAL A 227 -7.23 0.93 -38.35
CA VAL A 227 -7.79 1.97 -39.24
C VAL A 227 -7.27 1.80 -40.67
N PHE A 228 -6.00 1.41 -40.84
CA PHE A 228 -5.41 1.19 -42.15
C PHE A 228 -6.06 0.00 -42.89
N VAL A 229 -6.23 -1.14 -42.23
CA VAL A 229 -6.88 -2.33 -42.84
C VAL A 229 -8.34 -2.04 -43.18
N PHE A 230 -9.04 -1.31 -42.32
CA PHE A 230 -10.41 -0.88 -42.56
C PHE A 230 -10.52 0.04 -43.78
N LEU A 231 -9.67 1.08 -43.88
CA LEU A 231 -9.66 2.01 -45.01
C LEU A 231 -9.32 1.33 -46.33
N VAL A 232 -8.35 0.43 -46.34
CA VAL A 232 -7.97 -0.33 -47.54
C VAL A 232 -9.13 -1.23 -47.99
N SER A 233 -9.75 -1.99 -47.08
CA SER A 233 -10.91 -2.82 -47.40
C SER A 233 -12.10 -1.99 -47.89
N PHE A 234 -12.38 -0.85 -47.23
CA PHE A 234 -13.47 0.05 -47.61
C PHE A 234 -13.26 0.63 -49.02
N LEU A 235 -12.04 1.07 -49.34
CA LEU A 235 -11.70 1.57 -50.68
C LEU A 235 -11.81 0.49 -51.76
N VAL A 236 -11.40 -0.75 -51.47
CA VAL A 236 -11.56 -1.89 -52.38
C VAL A 236 -13.04 -2.19 -52.60
N LEU A 237 -13.86 -2.13 -51.54
CA LEU A 237 -15.30 -2.31 -51.62
C LEU A 237 -15.96 -1.22 -52.48
N CYS A 238 -15.66 0.06 -52.24
CA CYS A 238 -16.18 1.17 -53.05
C CYS A 238 -15.79 1.05 -54.54
N LYS A 239 -14.59 0.54 -54.84
CA LYS A 239 -14.17 0.29 -56.23
C LYS A 239 -14.87 -0.92 -56.87
N ARG A 240 -15.08 -2.01 -56.12
CA ARG A 240 -15.77 -3.21 -56.63
C ARG A 240 -17.28 -3.06 -56.73
N TYR A 241 -17.90 -2.25 -55.89
CA TYR A 241 -19.34 -2.00 -55.91
C TYR A 241 -19.78 -0.88 -56.86
N LYS A 242 -19.04 -0.65 -57.96
CA LYS A 242 -19.62 -0.04 -59.16
C LYS A 242 -20.49 -1.08 -59.87
N ILE A 243 -21.60 -1.45 -59.25
CA ILE A 243 -22.64 -2.26 -59.88
C ILE A 243 -23.44 -1.31 -60.76
N ALA A 244 -23.24 -1.38 -62.08
CA ALA A 244 -24.18 -0.78 -63.02
C ALA A 244 -25.57 -1.35 -62.70
N GLY A 245 -26.52 -0.48 -62.38
CA GLY A 245 -27.80 -0.84 -61.78
C GLY A 245 -28.72 -1.65 -62.71
N THR A 246 -28.45 -2.93 -62.87
CA THR A 246 -29.39 -3.87 -63.49
C THR A 246 -30.00 -4.72 -62.38
N LYS A 247 -31.26 -4.44 -62.06
CA LYS A 247 -32.03 -5.19 -61.05
C LYS A 247 -32.42 -6.54 -61.67
N PRO A 248 -31.95 -7.69 -61.16
CA PRO A 248 -32.43 -8.98 -61.66
C PRO A 248 -33.88 -9.18 -61.20
N TYR A 249 -34.77 -9.42 -62.17
CA TYR A 249 -36.15 -9.83 -61.93
C TYR A 249 -36.17 -11.34 -61.66
N TYR A 250 -36.58 -11.74 -60.46
CA TYR A 250 -36.72 -13.16 -60.10
C TYR A 250 -38.20 -13.51 -59.98
N ASN A 251 -38.63 -14.50 -60.76
CA ASN A 251 -39.97 -15.09 -60.64
C ASN A 251 -40.00 -16.01 -59.41
N ARG A 252 -40.46 -15.45 -58.28
CA ARG A 252 -40.47 -16.10 -56.96
C ARG A 252 -41.41 -17.32 -56.88
N ALA A 253 -42.29 -17.51 -57.87
CA ALA A 253 -43.24 -18.62 -57.93
C ALA A 253 -42.63 -19.95 -58.40
N GLU A 254 -41.50 -19.93 -59.11
CA GLU A 254 -40.93 -21.15 -59.70
C GLU A 254 -39.73 -21.73 -58.92
N GLN A 255 -39.19 -20.99 -57.94
CA GLN A 255 -37.96 -21.38 -57.22
C GLN A 255 -38.18 -21.70 -55.73
N THR A 256 -39.43 -21.83 -55.29
CA THR A 256 -39.78 -22.18 -53.90
C THR A 256 -40.13 -23.66 -53.77
N THR A 257 -39.17 -24.54 -54.03
CA THR A 257 -39.23 -25.94 -53.58
C THR A 257 -38.07 -26.19 -52.63
N VAL A 258 -38.34 -26.09 -51.33
CA VAL A 258 -37.37 -26.31 -50.26
C VAL A 258 -37.54 -27.75 -49.77
N HIS A 259 -36.55 -28.60 -50.05
CA HIS A 259 -36.50 -29.94 -49.48
C HIS A 259 -35.72 -29.88 -48.17
N PHE A 260 -36.42 -30.05 -47.05
CA PHE A 260 -35.80 -30.24 -45.75
C PHE A 260 -35.54 -31.73 -45.58
N ASP A 261 -34.28 -32.14 -45.70
CA ASP A 261 -33.85 -33.47 -45.28
C ASP A 261 -33.39 -33.40 -43.82
N SER A 262 -33.89 -34.30 -42.98
CA SER A 262 -33.57 -34.32 -41.55
C SER A 262 -32.30 -35.14 -41.31
N THR A 263 -31.14 -34.48 -41.37
CA THR A 263 -29.86 -35.12 -41.03
C THR A 263 -29.72 -35.23 -39.51
N HIS A 264 -29.68 -36.45 -38.98
CA HIS A 264 -29.31 -36.72 -37.59
C HIS A 264 -27.80 -36.86 -37.49
N ASP A 265 -27.13 -35.88 -36.89
CA ASP A 265 -25.70 -35.92 -36.58
C ASP A 265 -25.50 -36.15 -35.06
N PRO A 266 -25.28 -37.41 -34.61
CA PRO A 266 -24.95 -37.66 -33.22
C PRO A 266 -23.48 -37.27 -32.97
N LEU A 267 -23.27 -36.26 -32.13
CA LEU A 267 -21.95 -35.90 -31.61
C LEU A 267 -21.44 -37.04 -30.69
N ILE A 268 -20.54 -37.91 -31.18
CA ILE A 268 -20.12 -39.13 -30.45
C ILE A 268 -18.90 -38.91 -29.53
N SER A 269 -18.29 -37.72 -29.45
CA SER A 269 -17.40 -37.35 -28.33
C SER A 269 -16.81 -35.96 -28.48
N THR A 270 -16.60 -35.30 -27.35
CA THR A 270 -15.67 -34.17 -27.19
C THR A 270 -14.52 -34.67 -26.32
N ASN A 271 -13.31 -34.71 -26.88
CA ASN A 271 -12.09 -34.97 -26.12
C ASN A 271 -11.41 -33.63 -25.80
N THR A 272 -11.41 -33.23 -24.54
CA THR A 272 -10.62 -32.11 -24.03
C THR A 272 -9.46 -32.64 -23.21
N VAL A 273 -8.23 -32.44 -23.68
CA VAL A 273 -7.00 -32.71 -22.91
C VAL A 273 -6.43 -31.37 -22.45
N SER A 274 -6.40 -31.16 -21.13
CA SER A 274 -5.70 -30.03 -20.50
C SER A 274 -4.35 -30.53 -19.99
N THR A 275 -3.27 -29.93 -20.46
CA THR A 275 -1.91 -30.21 -19.96
C THR A 275 -1.36 -28.95 -19.30
N VAL A 276 -1.05 -29.04 -18.00
CA VAL A 276 -0.29 -28.01 -17.29
C VAL A 276 1.17 -28.10 -17.71
N ARG A 277 1.71 -27.00 -18.22
CA ARG A 277 3.14 -26.88 -18.54
C ARG A 277 3.94 -26.70 -17.26
N PRO A 278 4.85 -27.62 -16.88
CA PRO A 278 5.79 -27.35 -15.79
C PRO A 278 6.73 -26.22 -16.19
N LYS A 279 6.85 -25.19 -15.34
CA LYS A 279 7.91 -24.20 -15.46
C LYS A 279 9.19 -24.80 -14.88
N ASN A 280 10.22 -24.83 -15.70
CA ASN A 280 11.58 -25.16 -15.29
C ASN A 280 12.12 -24.01 -14.43
N ASN A 281 12.57 -24.32 -13.21
CA ASN A 281 13.28 -23.39 -12.36
C ASN A 281 14.74 -23.81 -12.36
N ASN A 282 15.51 -23.33 -13.33
CA ASN A 282 16.96 -23.37 -13.24
C ASN A 282 17.58 -22.09 -13.83
N SER A 283 18.48 -21.54 -13.02
CA SER A 283 19.58 -20.62 -13.33
C SER A 283 19.33 -19.12 -13.46
N GLY A 284 20.23 -18.37 -12.81
CA GLY A 284 20.51 -16.95 -13.05
C GLY A 284 20.38 -16.14 -11.77
N GLY A 285 21.49 -15.61 -11.24
CA GLY A 285 21.49 -14.68 -10.11
C GLY A 285 20.48 -13.56 -10.38
N SER A 286 19.38 -13.60 -9.65
CA SER A 286 18.25 -12.70 -9.86
C SER A 286 18.48 -11.49 -8.97
N SER A 287 18.58 -10.32 -9.60
CA SER A 287 18.38 -9.02 -8.96
C SER A 287 16.90 -8.89 -8.55
N GLY A 288 16.51 -9.74 -7.61
CA GLY A 288 15.17 -9.84 -7.04
C GLY A 288 15.27 -9.71 -5.53
N SER A 289 14.14 -9.43 -4.90
CA SER A 289 14.10 -9.16 -3.47
C SER A 289 14.24 -10.43 -2.66
N SER A 290 15.09 -10.39 -1.64
CA SER A 290 15.13 -11.42 -0.61
C SER A 290 13.88 -11.33 0.26
N THR A 291 13.45 -12.47 0.80
CA THR A 291 12.27 -12.56 1.67
C THR A 291 12.52 -13.49 2.84
N HIS A 292 11.99 -13.14 4.01
CA HIS A 292 12.00 -13.92 5.24
C HIS A 292 10.61 -13.96 5.88
N THR A 293 10.47 -14.66 7.00
CA THR A 293 9.19 -14.82 7.71
C THR A 293 9.29 -14.18 9.09
N SER A 294 8.36 -13.26 9.40
CA SER A 294 8.28 -12.57 10.68
C SER A 294 7.71 -13.45 11.78
N SER A 295 7.76 -12.98 13.04
CA SER A 295 7.23 -13.70 14.20
C SER A 295 5.72 -13.97 14.09
N SER A 296 5.00 -13.10 13.38
CA SER A 296 3.57 -13.24 13.09
C SER A 296 3.24 -14.30 12.03
N GLY A 297 4.26 -14.89 11.40
CA GLY A 297 4.14 -15.88 10.33
C GLY A 297 3.95 -15.28 8.94
N ARG A 298 4.20 -13.97 8.77
CA ARG A 298 4.01 -13.27 7.51
C ARG A 298 5.32 -13.13 6.74
N THR A 299 5.22 -13.00 5.42
CA THR A 299 6.39 -12.83 4.56
C THR A 299 6.74 -11.36 4.44
N HIS A 300 7.99 -11.04 4.77
CA HIS A 300 8.59 -9.72 4.62
C HIS A 300 9.80 -9.83 3.69
N GLY A 301 10.14 -8.72 3.05
CA GLY A 301 11.47 -8.50 2.50
C GLY A 301 12.02 -7.20 3.10
N GLY A 302 13.14 -6.73 2.60
CA GLY A 302 13.72 -5.48 3.08
C GLY A 302 15.20 -5.60 3.34
N GLY A 303 15.72 -4.64 4.11
CA GLY A 303 17.14 -4.58 4.44
C GLY A 303 17.48 -3.36 5.27
N GLY A 304 18.64 -3.41 5.93
CA GLY A 304 19.07 -2.36 6.83
C GLY A 304 20.57 -2.37 7.06
N ARG A 305 21.07 -1.25 7.63
CA ARG A 305 22.48 -1.06 7.96
C ARG A 305 22.69 0.05 8.99
N SER A 306 23.86 0.05 9.61
CA SER A 306 24.29 1.08 10.57
C SER A 306 24.77 2.37 9.90
N PHE A 307 24.70 3.51 10.60
CA PHE A 307 25.09 4.84 10.10
C PHE A 307 25.66 5.78 11.19
#